data_AF-A0A7C3RP37-F1
#
_entry.id   AF-A0A7C3RP37-F1
#
_cell.length_a   1.000
_cell.length_b   1.000
_cell.length_c   1.000
_cell.angle_alpha   90.00
_cell.angle_beta   90.00
_cell.angle_gamma   90.00
#
_symmetry.space_group_name_H-M   'P 1'
#
loop_
_entity.id
_entity.type
_entity.pdbx_description
1 polymer ?
#
loop_
_entity_poly.entity_id
_entity_poly.type
_entity_poly.pdbx_seq_one_letter_code
_entity_poly.pdbx_strand_id
1 'polypeptide(L)'
;MPRDGSPRGRLVRGLPENSSPVRGFPVPRREGGWAMQTATSRRPGFGLAAIIGAALGLVTAAPAANAQVKPGEMISAANAYKVKNLVSPGVYYKVRQGMSMRIVKSGPIDWPPPYRDATEKYSSQVRLSPDGRTVENYVAGQPFPFLDPNDPNIATKIIWNNVFRPITTDDYDLRYYSCDAEREGLNRPYRVLDQIDVGHYAGYNEVGRVEVDPMPIDPDFRVTHRYWLFALYPIMAPAELRGAGFIRYRYANPRRPDDVWSWNPGARRVRRLNDSMMTDAVTGSGLAGSGGGNIVTFDPDHYSGFNAKVEDYNYRYLGDKQMLGCVHAIHSPEVTCPTDGGASACPENWEIRHLYIVEATPRPGWIRSLQSKTILYIDSEAWFPLYEDAYDRQGQLWQNHIYWLTYRDRPVPDARIAIYPFKREFVIGAAATDVQTGMATMCYLPSRNSPERECWYINMGAVDKDFFTTNAMRMAGL
;
A
#
# COMPACT_ATOMS: atom_id res chain seq x y z
N MET A 1 -31.59 -38.88 52.04
CA MET A 1 -30.75 -38.72 53.25
C MET A 1 -29.49 -37.94 52.87
N PRO A 2 -29.29 -36.72 53.40
CA PRO A 2 -28.03 -35.99 53.29
C PRO A 2 -27.27 -35.91 54.63
N ARG A 3 -25.95 -35.71 54.56
CA ARG A 3 -25.08 -35.08 55.58
C ARG A 3 -23.98 -34.35 54.78
N ASP A 4 -23.76 -33.04 54.86
CA ASP A 4 -23.51 -32.16 56.01
C ASP A 4 -22.15 -32.48 56.68
N GLY A 5 -21.19 -31.55 56.85
CA GLY A 5 -21.28 -30.09 56.62
C GLY A 5 -19.94 -29.35 56.60
N SER A 6 -19.99 -28.06 56.94
CA SER A 6 -18.86 -27.11 57.10
C SER A 6 -19.01 -26.38 58.46
N PRO A 7 -18.27 -25.30 58.86
CA PRO A 7 -16.98 -24.71 58.41
C PRO A 7 -16.04 -24.29 59.61
N ARG A 8 -14.96 -23.50 59.33
CA ARG A 8 -14.34 -22.39 60.16
C ARG A 8 -12.88 -22.52 60.67
N GLY A 9 -12.19 -21.36 60.71
CA GLY A 9 -10.94 -21.02 61.45
C GLY A 9 -9.67 -21.02 60.56
N ARG A 10 -9.04 -19.91 60.09
CA ARG A 10 -8.73 -18.52 60.53
C ARG A 10 -7.47 -18.37 61.43
N LEU A 11 -6.59 -17.42 61.05
CA LEU A 11 -5.44 -16.82 61.79
C LEU A 11 -4.14 -17.67 61.90
N VAL A 12 -2.89 -17.13 61.96
CA VAL A 12 -2.26 -15.88 61.45
C VAL A 12 -0.71 -15.97 61.62
N ARG A 13 0.06 -15.00 61.08
CA ARG A 13 1.55 -14.78 61.13
C ARG A 13 2.32 -15.37 59.94
N GLY A 14 3.32 -14.67 59.37
CA GLY A 14 3.82 -13.31 59.65
C GLY A 14 4.85 -12.84 58.61
N LEU A 15 5.07 -11.51 58.53
CA LEU A 15 6.13 -10.88 57.74
C LEU A 15 7.52 -11.11 58.39
N PRO A 16 8.61 -10.79 57.69
CA PRO A 16 9.16 -9.45 57.89
C PRO A 16 9.40 -8.65 56.59
N GLU A 17 9.39 -7.33 56.77
CA GLU A 17 9.76 -6.34 55.76
C GLU A 17 11.25 -6.41 55.43
N ASN A 18 11.64 -5.90 54.26
CA ASN A 18 12.98 -5.34 54.11
C ASN A 18 12.91 -4.09 53.23
N SER A 19 13.01 -2.92 53.87
CA SER A 19 12.91 -1.60 53.24
C SER A 19 14.28 -0.92 53.22
N SER A 20 14.70 -0.40 52.07
CA SER A 20 15.75 0.62 51.98
C SER A 20 15.71 1.34 50.63
N PRO A 21 16.16 2.62 50.55
CA PRO A 21 15.63 3.56 49.56
C PRO A 21 16.51 3.71 48.31
N VAL A 22 15.86 3.89 47.16
CA VAL A 22 16.53 4.36 45.93
C VAL A 22 16.85 5.85 46.07
N ARG A 23 18.13 6.20 45.90
CA ARG A 23 18.63 7.58 46.00
C ARG A 23 18.15 8.42 44.82
N GLY A 24 17.81 9.69 45.09
CA GLY A 24 17.50 10.66 44.05
C GLY A 24 18.73 11.06 43.22
N PHE A 25 18.53 11.32 41.94
CA PHE A 25 19.55 11.91 41.05
C PHE A 25 19.52 13.44 41.17
N PRO A 26 20.69 14.11 41.32
CA PRO A 26 20.75 15.56 41.40
C PRO A 26 20.68 16.25 40.02
N VAL A 27 19.93 17.35 39.96
CA VAL A 27 19.93 18.29 38.83
C VAL A 27 21.19 19.16 38.87
N PRO A 28 21.97 19.30 37.77
CA PRO A 28 22.97 20.34 37.68
C PRO A 28 22.34 21.63 37.15
N ARG A 29 22.13 22.61 38.03
CA ARG A 29 22.19 24.03 37.61
C ARG A 29 23.66 24.37 37.36
N ARG A 30 23.97 25.00 36.23
CA ARG A 30 25.11 25.91 36.14
C ARG A 30 24.72 27.20 35.46
N GLU A 31 25.03 28.28 36.15
CA GLU A 31 24.96 29.66 35.68
C GLU A 31 26.10 29.91 34.69
N GLY A 32 25.91 30.88 33.79
CA GLY A 32 26.88 31.18 32.73
C GLY A 32 26.41 32.35 31.87
N GLY A 33 26.18 33.51 32.50
CA GLY A 33 25.76 34.72 31.79
C GLY A 33 26.86 35.24 30.87
N TRP A 34 26.48 35.66 29.67
CA TRP A 34 27.28 36.51 28.81
C TRP A 34 26.57 37.86 28.63
N ALA A 35 27.23 38.92 29.08
CA ALA A 35 26.65 40.26 29.08
C ALA A 35 26.66 40.86 27.67
N MET A 36 25.52 41.38 27.22
CA MET A 36 25.49 42.42 26.19
C MET A 36 26.18 43.67 26.73
N GLN A 37 27.19 44.17 26.02
CA GLN A 37 27.63 45.56 26.16
C GLN A 37 27.21 46.35 24.93
N THR A 38 26.16 47.14 25.09
CA THR A 38 25.80 48.22 24.16
C THR A 38 26.75 49.40 24.38
N ALA A 39 27.45 49.83 23.33
CA ALA A 39 28.22 51.08 23.34
C ALA A 39 27.73 52.00 22.22
N THR A 40 27.24 53.19 22.59
CA THR A 40 26.81 54.26 21.69
C THR A 40 27.75 55.45 21.79
N SER A 41 28.27 55.95 20.66
CA SER A 41 28.77 57.34 20.58
C SER A 41 28.81 57.92 19.15
N ARG A 42 27.92 58.90 18.95
CA ARG A 42 27.98 60.15 18.15
C ARG A 42 29.09 60.38 17.07
N ARG A 43 28.60 60.60 15.83
CA ARG A 43 28.88 61.65 14.79
C ARG A 43 29.88 62.78 15.13
N PRO A 44 30.50 63.50 14.14
CA PRO A 44 30.08 63.81 12.74
C PRO A 44 31.19 63.54 11.67
N GLY A 45 31.22 63.99 10.39
CA GLY A 45 30.29 64.73 9.48
C GLY A 45 31.02 65.23 8.19
N PHE A 46 30.29 65.77 7.19
CA PHE A 46 30.76 66.15 5.82
C PHE A 46 31.24 64.96 4.95
N GLY A 47 31.08 64.82 3.63
CA GLY A 47 30.63 65.67 2.50
C GLY A 47 31.59 65.35 1.32
N LEU A 48 31.19 64.77 0.17
CA LEU A 48 30.62 65.46 -1.00
C LEU A 48 30.25 64.45 -2.14
N ALA A 49 29.41 64.91 -3.09
CA ALA A 49 29.37 64.58 -4.54
C ALA A 49 29.27 63.14 -5.09
N ALA A 50 28.06 62.82 -5.57
CA ALA A 50 27.69 62.21 -6.87
C ALA A 50 28.67 61.36 -7.71
N ILE A 51 28.15 60.21 -8.20
CA ILE A 51 28.07 59.87 -9.64
C ILE A 51 26.85 58.94 -9.85
N ILE A 52 26.14 59.11 -10.97
CA ILE A 52 24.97 58.33 -11.36
C ILE A 52 25.42 57.04 -12.06
N GLY A 53 24.96 55.89 -11.58
CA GLY A 53 25.13 54.59 -12.23
C GLY A 53 23.82 53.82 -12.26
N ALA A 54 23.17 53.75 -13.42
CA ALA A 54 21.91 53.03 -13.58
C ALA A 54 22.14 51.51 -13.55
N ALA A 55 21.79 50.86 -12.44
CA ALA A 55 21.62 49.42 -12.39
C ALA A 55 20.12 49.10 -12.53
N LEU A 56 19.69 48.73 -13.74
CA LEU A 56 18.43 48.02 -13.89
C LEU A 56 18.53 46.74 -13.06
N GLY A 57 17.71 46.64 -12.03
CA GLY A 57 17.50 45.39 -11.32
C GLY A 57 16.88 44.38 -12.27
N LEU A 58 17.73 43.57 -12.92
CA LEU A 58 17.34 42.32 -13.52
C LEU A 58 16.81 41.43 -12.37
N VAL A 59 15.51 41.55 -12.09
CA VAL A 59 14.74 40.49 -11.47
C VAL A 59 14.73 39.36 -12.48
N THR A 60 15.80 38.57 -12.48
CA THR A 60 15.80 37.25 -13.08
C THR A 60 14.75 36.47 -12.31
N ALA A 61 13.54 36.42 -12.85
CA ALA A 61 12.59 35.38 -12.49
C ALA A 61 13.36 34.06 -12.66
N ALA A 62 13.66 33.40 -11.54
CA ALA A 62 14.24 32.08 -11.59
C ALA A 62 13.33 31.24 -12.48
N PRO A 63 13.87 30.53 -13.50
CA PRO A 63 13.03 29.71 -14.34
C PRO A 63 12.30 28.74 -13.42
N ALA A 64 10.96 28.75 -13.47
CA ALA A 64 10.16 27.81 -12.71
C ALA A 64 10.70 26.41 -13.03
N ALA A 65 11.04 25.63 -11.99
CA ALA A 65 11.74 24.36 -12.12
C ALA A 65 10.83 23.21 -12.63
N ASN A 66 10.03 23.53 -13.65
CA ASN A 66 8.99 22.71 -14.22
C ASN A 66 9.51 21.98 -15.47
N ALA A 67 9.29 20.67 -15.50
CA ALA A 67 9.73 19.72 -16.53
C ALA A 67 11.25 19.45 -16.59
N GLN A 68 11.78 18.69 -15.62
CA GLN A 68 13.07 17.98 -15.78
C GLN A 68 13.01 16.88 -16.88
N VAL A 69 11.80 16.46 -17.26
CA VAL A 69 11.51 15.47 -18.32
C VAL A 69 10.40 15.97 -19.25
N LYS A 70 10.34 15.48 -20.49
CA LYS A 70 9.31 15.85 -21.49
C LYS A 70 8.64 14.63 -22.12
N PRO A 71 7.37 14.71 -22.55
CA PRO A 71 6.74 13.65 -23.35
C PRO A 71 7.57 13.28 -24.58
N GLY A 72 7.71 11.97 -24.84
CA GLY A 72 8.60 11.39 -25.84
C GLY A 72 10.02 11.10 -25.35
N GLU A 73 10.39 11.53 -24.15
CA GLU A 73 11.71 11.23 -23.57
C GLU A 73 11.78 9.80 -23.00
N MET A 74 12.90 9.13 -23.21
CA MET A 74 13.22 7.84 -22.58
C MET A 74 14.15 8.07 -21.38
N ILE A 75 13.74 7.58 -20.22
CA ILE A 75 14.56 7.53 -19.00
C ILE A 75 15.14 6.13 -18.83
N SER A 76 16.41 6.07 -18.44
CA SER A 76 17.17 4.87 -18.10
C SER A 76 18.19 5.19 -17.00
N ALA A 77 18.96 4.19 -16.55
CA ALA A 77 20.02 4.41 -15.57
C ALA A 77 21.01 5.54 -15.94
N ALA A 78 21.26 5.77 -17.24
CA ALA A 78 22.19 6.79 -17.74
C ALA A 78 21.72 8.24 -17.54
N ASN A 79 20.41 8.48 -17.47
CA ASN A 79 19.82 9.82 -17.27
C ASN A 79 18.86 9.88 -16.07
N ALA A 80 18.89 8.87 -15.19
CA ALA A 80 18.05 8.73 -14.00
C ALA A 80 17.98 9.99 -13.12
N TYR A 81 19.06 10.79 -13.07
CA TYR A 81 19.11 12.05 -12.32
C TYR A 81 17.97 13.02 -12.67
N LYS A 82 17.40 12.94 -13.89
CA LYS A 82 16.25 13.75 -14.34
C LYS A 82 14.93 13.42 -13.65
N VAL A 83 14.80 12.21 -13.07
CA VAL A 83 13.57 11.79 -12.37
C VAL A 83 13.75 11.74 -10.84
N LYS A 84 14.94 12.02 -10.31
CA LYS A 84 15.26 11.90 -8.88
C LYS A 84 14.27 12.60 -7.94
N ASN A 85 13.72 13.74 -8.36
CA ASN A 85 12.76 14.52 -7.58
C ASN A 85 11.30 14.33 -8.05
N LEU A 86 11.07 13.47 -9.04
CA LEU A 86 9.77 13.18 -9.65
C LEU A 86 9.23 11.79 -9.28
N VAL A 87 9.99 10.95 -8.58
CA VAL A 87 9.56 9.61 -8.14
C VAL A 87 10.00 9.35 -6.69
N SER A 88 9.54 8.25 -6.06
CA SER A 88 10.02 7.88 -4.72
C SER A 88 11.52 7.51 -4.71
N PRO A 89 12.19 7.57 -3.54
CA PRO A 89 13.52 7.00 -3.36
C PRO A 89 13.67 5.56 -3.89
N GLY A 90 12.67 4.70 -3.69
CA GLY A 90 12.61 3.32 -4.20
C GLY A 90 12.51 3.23 -5.72
N VAL A 91 11.59 3.98 -6.34
CA VAL A 91 11.47 4.02 -7.80
C VAL A 91 12.75 4.59 -8.44
N TYR A 92 13.33 5.65 -7.86
CA TYR A 92 14.61 6.20 -8.34
C TYR A 92 15.77 5.21 -8.19
N TYR A 93 15.74 4.35 -7.16
CA TYR A 93 16.65 3.24 -7.03
C TYR A 93 16.47 2.21 -8.17
N LYS A 94 15.24 1.77 -8.49
CA LYS A 94 15.00 0.84 -9.61
C LYS A 94 15.38 1.40 -10.98
N VAL A 95 15.19 2.70 -11.23
CA VAL A 95 15.69 3.35 -12.47
C VAL A 95 17.22 3.24 -12.59
N ARG A 96 17.95 3.43 -11.48
CA ARG A 96 19.41 3.24 -11.45
C ARG A 96 19.83 1.78 -11.63
N GLN A 97 19.00 0.84 -11.20
CA GLN A 97 19.19 -0.61 -11.46
C GLN A 97 18.76 -1.05 -12.86
N GLY A 98 18.33 -0.14 -13.73
CA GLY A 98 18.09 -0.42 -15.14
C GLY A 98 16.63 -0.41 -15.60
N MET A 99 15.67 -0.16 -14.70
CA MET A 99 14.28 0.06 -15.09
C MET A 99 14.20 1.30 -15.99
N SER A 100 13.52 1.18 -17.13
CA SER A 100 13.35 2.28 -18.09
C SER A 100 11.91 2.82 -18.11
N MET A 101 11.76 4.10 -18.41
CA MET A 101 10.47 4.79 -18.47
C MET A 101 10.34 5.51 -19.80
N ARG A 102 9.20 5.36 -20.48
CA ARG A 102 8.80 6.21 -21.62
C ARG A 102 7.91 7.33 -21.09
N ILE A 103 8.42 8.56 -21.08
CA ILE A 103 7.67 9.71 -20.59
C ILE A 103 6.58 10.06 -21.61
N VAL A 104 5.33 10.15 -21.17
CA VAL A 104 4.19 10.54 -22.03
C VAL A 104 3.44 11.73 -21.46
N LYS A 105 2.50 12.26 -22.25
CA LYS A 105 1.58 13.31 -21.78
C LYS A 105 0.55 12.65 -20.85
N SER A 106 0.29 13.29 -19.71
CA SER A 106 -0.73 12.85 -18.74
C SER A 106 -2.13 12.82 -19.38
N GLY A 107 -2.84 11.71 -19.18
CA GLY A 107 -4.27 11.54 -19.46
C GLY A 107 -5.11 11.46 -18.19
N PRO A 108 -6.41 11.78 -18.23
CA PRO A 108 -7.31 11.70 -17.07
C PRO A 108 -7.83 10.27 -16.83
N ILE A 109 -8.22 9.99 -15.59
CA ILE A 109 -8.97 8.81 -15.18
C ILE A 109 -10.36 9.26 -14.69
N ASP A 110 -11.42 8.84 -15.36
CA ASP A 110 -12.80 9.07 -14.91
C ASP A 110 -13.29 7.88 -14.07
N TRP A 111 -13.97 8.15 -12.95
CA TRP A 111 -14.54 7.09 -12.13
C TRP A 111 -15.68 6.32 -12.86
N PRO A 112 -15.83 5.01 -12.59
CA PRO A 112 -17.05 4.27 -12.89
C PRO A 112 -18.33 5.06 -12.59
N PRO A 113 -19.27 5.21 -13.54
CA PRO A 113 -20.52 5.93 -13.31
C PRO A 113 -21.27 5.49 -12.05
N PRO A 114 -21.45 4.18 -11.74
CA PRO A 114 -22.12 3.76 -10.50
C PRO A 114 -21.40 4.22 -9.23
N TYR A 115 -20.07 4.24 -9.24
CA TYR A 115 -19.26 4.71 -8.12
C TYR A 115 -19.38 6.23 -7.92
N ARG A 116 -19.32 7.01 -9.00
CA ARG A 116 -19.53 8.47 -8.94
C ARG A 116 -20.94 8.80 -8.46
N ASP A 117 -21.96 8.17 -9.02
CA ASP A 117 -23.37 8.41 -8.64
C ASP A 117 -23.63 8.02 -7.17
N ALA A 118 -22.99 6.95 -6.68
CA ALA A 118 -23.00 6.59 -5.25
C ALA A 118 -22.26 7.62 -4.38
N THR A 119 -21.12 8.14 -4.87
CA THR A 119 -20.35 9.19 -4.17
C THR A 119 -21.20 10.44 -3.97
N GLU A 120 -21.80 10.96 -5.05
CA GLU A 120 -22.68 12.14 -5.02
C GLU A 120 -23.86 11.96 -4.05
N LYS A 121 -24.40 10.74 -3.97
CA LYS A 121 -25.54 10.39 -3.12
C LYS A 121 -25.19 10.23 -1.64
N TYR A 122 -24.03 9.67 -1.30
CA TYR A 122 -23.72 9.22 0.06
C TYR A 122 -22.57 9.96 0.75
N SER A 123 -21.60 10.56 0.04
CA SER A 123 -20.38 11.08 0.66
C SER A 123 -20.62 12.17 1.71
N SER A 124 -21.70 12.95 1.57
CA SER A 124 -22.03 14.08 2.45
C SER A 124 -22.36 13.70 3.90
N GLN A 125 -22.74 12.44 4.16
CA GLN A 125 -23.02 11.95 5.52
C GLN A 125 -21.80 11.31 6.21
N VAL A 126 -20.74 11.03 5.44
CA VAL A 126 -19.55 10.29 5.89
C VAL A 126 -18.68 11.19 6.75
N ARG A 127 -18.22 10.66 7.88
CA ARG A 127 -17.29 11.34 8.78
C ARG A 127 -16.31 10.34 9.39
N LEU A 128 -15.22 10.84 9.96
CA LEU A 128 -14.42 10.03 10.87
C LEU A 128 -15.03 10.08 12.28
N SER A 129 -14.82 9.02 13.04
CA SER A 129 -15.08 8.97 14.48
C SER A 129 -14.32 10.07 15.23
N PRO A 130 -14.72 10.46 16.45
CA PRO A 130 -14.05 11.53 17.21
C PRO A 130 -12.57 11.30 17.52
N ASP A 131 -12.08 10.06 17.45
CA ASP A 131 -10.66 9.72 17.57
C ASP A 131 -9.88 9.70 16.24
N GLY A 132 -10.54 10.07 15.14
CA GLY A 132 -9.96 10.21 13.80
C GLY A 132 -9.63 8.90 13.08
N ARG A 133 -10.17 7.76 13.55
CA ARG A 133 -9.75 6.42 13.08
C ARG A 133 -10.76 5.73 12.17
N THR A 134 -12.00 5.58 12.62
CA THR A 134 -13.02 4.75 11.95
C THR A 134 -13.90 5.62 11.06
N VAL A 135 -14.26 5.12 9.88
CA VAL A 135 -15.24 5.77 9.02
C VAL A 135 -16.66 5.47 9.51
N GLU A 136 -17.47 6.50 9.72
CA GLU A 136 -18.86 6.41 10.15
C GLU A 136 -19.83 6.78 9.03
N ASN A 137 -20.96 6.07 8.95
CA ASN A 137 -22.05 6.30 7.99
C ASN A 137 -21.65 6.14 6.51
N TYR A 138 -20.53 5.47 6.24
CA TYR A 138 -20.19 5.03 4.89
C TYR A 138 -21.24 4.03 4.37
N VAL A 139 -21.56 4.14 3.07
CA VAL A 139 -22.52 3.27 2.37
C VAL A 139 -21.95 2.78 1.05
N ALA A 140 -21.57 3.71 0.16
CA ALA A 140 -20.90 3.43 -1.12
C ALA A 140 -20.27 4.70 -1.73
N GLY A 141 -19.42 4.52 -2.74
CA GLY A 141 -18.69 5.60 -3.42
C GLY A 141 -17.41 6.04 -2.70
N GLN A 142 -16.88 7.21 -3.02
CA GLN A 142 -15.73 7.80 -2.34
C GLN A 142 -16.15 8.31 -0.96
N PRO A 143 -15.51 7.89 0.15
CA PRO A 143 -15.84 8.37 1.49
C PRO A 143 -15.63 9.89 1.66
N PHE A 144 -14.51 10.42 1.16
CA PHE A 144 -14.09 11.81 1.35
C PHE A 144 -13.63 12.45 0.01
N PRO A 145 -14.54 12.69 -0.96
CA PRO A 145 -14.18 13.24 -2.27
C PRO A 145 -13.64 14.69 -2.20
N PHE A 146 -13.94 15.41 -1.11
CA PHE A 146 -13.43 16.74 -0.85
C PHE A 146 -12.46 16.70 0.34
N LEU A 147 -11.18 16.99 0.07
CA LEU A 147 -10.13 17.08 1.08
C LEU A 147 -9.75 18.55 1.32
N ASP A 148 -9.68 18.96 2.58
CA ASP A 148 -9.07 20.23 3.00
C ASP A 148 -7.62 19.95 3.44
N PRO A 149 -6.60 20.54 2.80
CA PRO A 149 -5.20 20.42 3.21
C PRO A 149 -4.91 20.80 4.67
N ASN A 150 -5.81 21.57 5.30
CA ASN A 150 -5.70 22.01 6.70
C ASN A 150 -6.40 21.06 7.70
N ASP A 151 -7.12 20.04 7.23
CA ASP A 151 -7.76 19.04 8.11
C ASP A 151 -6.67 18.19 8.79
N PRO A 152 -6.57 18.17 10.13
CA PRO A 152 -5.58 17.35 10.83
C PRO A 152 -5.72 15.84 10.56
N ASN A 153 -6.88 15.38 10.05
CA ASN A 153 -7.16 14.00 9.67
C ASN A 153 -7.10 13.74 8.16
N ILE A 154 -6.64 14.70 7.32
CA ILE A 154 -6.53 14.52 5.87
C ILE A 154 -5.80 13.22 5.50
N ALA A 155 -4.74 12.88 6.22
CA ALA A 155 -3.97 11.66 6.02
C ALA A 155 -4.85 10.40 6.16
N THR A 156 -5.63 10.28 7.24
CA THR A 156 -6.55 9.14 7.44
C THR A 156 -7.67 9.15 6.39
N LYS A 157 -8.18 10.33 5.97
CA LYS A 157 -9.19 10.44 4.91
C LYS A 157 -8.67 9.93 3.56
N ILE A 158 -7.44 10.26 3.19
CA ILE A 158 -6.77 9.74 1.97
C ILE A 158 -6.68 8.21 2.02
N ILE A 159 -6.36 7.63 3.17
CA ILE A 159 -6.26 6.17 3.31
C ILE A 159 -7.64 5.50 3.26
N TRP A 160 -8.67 6.06 3.91
CA TRP A 160 -10.03 5.55 3.74
C TRP A 160 -10.54 5.66 2.31
N ASN A 161 -10.14 6.71 1.58
CA ASN A 161 -10.42 6.83 0.16
C ASN A 161 -9.70 5.76 -0.67
N ASN A 162 -8.47 5.40 -0.31
CA ASN A 162 -7.74 4.31 -0.94
C ASN A 162 -8.35 2.92 -0.61
N VAL A 163 -8.88 2.70 0.58
CA VAL A 163 -9.58 1.44 0.93
C VAL A 163 -10.84 1.27 0.09
N PHE A 164 -11.63 2.33 -0.08
CA PHE A 164 -12.87 2.32 -0.85
C PHE A 164 -12.70 2.93 -2.25
N ARG A 165 -11.54 2.75 -2.86
CA ARG A 165 -11.15 3.27 -4.19
C ARG A 165 -11.98 2.68 -5.35
N PRO A 166 -12.02 3.33 -6.53
CA PRO A 166 -12.92 2.95 -7.62
C PRO A 166 -12.64 1.59 -8.29
N ILE A 167 -11.41 1.06 -8.22
CA ILE A 167 -11.01 -0.17 -8.95
C ILE A 167 -11.79 -1.43 -8.54
N THR A 168 -12.22 -1.54 -7.27
CA THR A 168 -12.81 -2.78 -6.72
C THR A 168 -13.86 -2.45 -5.66
N THR A 169 -15.12 -2.33 -6.05
CA THR A 169 -16.22 -1.88 -5.18
C THR A 169 -17.08 -3.03 -4.66
N ASP A 170 -17.21 -4.13 -5.41
CA ASP A 170 -18.18 -5.20 -5.12
C ASP A 170 -17.49 -6.56 -4.94
N ASP A 171 -17.03 -7.14 -6.03
CA ASP A 171 -16.29 -8.41 -6.09
C ASP A 171 -15.14 -8.31 -7.08
N TYR A 172 -14.10 -9.11 -6.90
CA TYR A 172 -13.11 -9.34 -7.95
C TYR A 172 -12.50 -10.73 -7.85
N ASP A 173 -12.12 -11.26 -9.01
CA ASP A 173 -11.33 -12.48 -9.16
C ASP A 173 -10.23 -12.24 -10.20
N LEU A 174 -8.98 -12.23 -9.73
CA LEU A 174 -7.77 -12.16 -10.52
C LEU A 174 -7.22 -13.59 -10.67
N ARG A 175 -7.45 -14.18 -11.85
CA ARG A 175 -7.21 -15.61 -12.11
C ARG A 175 -5.87 -15.91 -12.76
N TYR A 176 -5.23 -16.99 -12.35
CA TYR A 176 -4.01 -17.53 -12.98
C TYR A 176 -2.88 -16.49 -13.14
N TYR A 177 -2.69 -15.62 -12.14
CA TYR A 177 -1.57 -14.69 -12.14
C TYR A 177 -0.28 -15.37 -11.65
N SER A 178 0.87 -14.85 -12.08
CA SER A 178 2.18 -15.42 -11.77
C SER A 178 3.16 -14.35 -11.32
N CYS A 179 3.98 -14.68 -10.33
CA CYS A 179 5.06 -13.85 -9.81
C CYS A 179 6.40 -14.57 -9.94
N ASP A 180 7.33 -13.96 -10.67
CA ASP A 180 8.71 -14.44 -10.77
C ASP A 180 9.55 -13.76 -9.68
N ALA A 181 10.25 -14.55 -8.86
CA ALA A 181 11.24 -14.06 -7.93
C ALA A 181 12.63 -14.10 -8.56
N GLU A 182 13.36 -12.99 -8.47
CA GLU A 182 14.60 -12.78 -9.22
C GLU A 182 15.54 -11.84 -8.46
N ARG A 183 16.70 -11.57 -9.06
CA ARG A 183 17.66 -10.62 -8.52
C ARG A 183 17.84 -9.50 -9.51
N GLU A 184 17.68 -8.26 -9.06
CA GLU A 184 17.79 -7.10 -9.93
C GLU A 184 19.24 -6.76 -10.28
N GLY A 185 19.42 -5.84 -11.23
CA GLY A 185 20.66 -5.12 -11.47
C GLY A 185 20.83 -4.67 -12.92
N LEU A 186 21.55 -3.57 -13.11
CA LEU A 186 21.72 -2.97 -14.44
C LEU A 186 22.40 -3.93 -15.43
N ASN A 187 21.71 -4.21 -16.54
CA ASN A 187 22.08 -5.17 -17.58
C ASN A 187 22.34 -6.59 -17.06
N ARG A 188 21.76 -6.94 -15.90
CA ARG A 188 21.82 -8.30 -15.38
C ARG A 188 20.97 -9.22 -16.26
N PRO A 189 21.45 -10.43 -16.61
CA PRO A 189 20.62 -11.40 -17.32
C PRO A 189 19.41 -11.79 -16.48
N TYR A 190 18.22 -11.72 -17.08
CA TYR A 190 16.98 -12.23 -16.49
C TYR A 190 17.12 -13.72 -16.16
N ARG A 191 16.86 -14.05 -14.89
CA ARG A 191 16.87 -15.43 -14.39
C ARG A 191 15.88 -15.52 -13.24
N VAL A 192 14.76 -16.18 -13.52
CA VAL A 192 13.83 -16.67 -12.50
C VAL A 192 14.59 -17.58 -11.53
N LEU A 193 14.49 -17.26 -10.25
CA LEU A 193 15.06 -18.04 -9.14
C LEU A 193 13.98 -18.88 -8.47
N ASP A 194 12.75 -18.38 -8.44
CA ASP A 194 11.53 -19.07 -7.98
C ASP A 194 10.32 -18.48 -8.71
N GLN A 195 9.20 -19.21 -8.82
CA GLN A 195 7.99 -18.75 -9.49
C GLN A 195 6.76 -19.20 -8.68
N ILE A 196 5.92 -18.24 -8.30
CA ILE A 196 4.60 -18.51 -7.70
C ILE A 196 3.53 -18.31 -8.77
N ASP A 197 2.72 -19.33 -9.02
CA ASP A 197 1.48 -19.23 -9.79
C ASP A 197 0.30 -19.41 -8.84
N VAL A 198 -0.75 -18.60 -8.99
CA VAL A 198 -1.93 -18.64 -8.11
C VAL A 198 -3.21 -18.73 -8.93
N GLY A 199 -4.10 -19.66 -8.56
CA GLY A 199 -5.38 -19.87 -9.22
C GLY A 199 -6.30 -18.65 -9.11
N HIS A 200 -6.52 -18.14 -7.89
CA HIS A 200 -7.35 -16.97 -7.63
C HIS A 200 -6.69 -16.02 -6.62
N TYR A 201 -6.70 -14.73 -6.94
CA TYR A 201 -6.56 -13.62 -6.01
C TYR A 201 -7.90 -12.87 -6.04
N ALA A 202 -8.71 -13.09 -5.01
CA ALA A 202 -10.10 -12.68 -5.02
C ALA A 202 -10.44 -11.81 -3.82
N GLY A 203 -11.45 -10.96 -3.97
CA GLY A 203 -12.00 -10.17 -2.88
C GLY A 203 -13.49 -9.94 -3.04
N TYR A 204 -14.17 -9.72 -1.91
CA TYR A 204 -15.59 -9.43 -1.86
C TYR A 204 -15.86 -8.41 -0.77
N ASN A 205 -16.43 -7.28 -1.14
CA ASN A 205 -16.86 -6.25 -0.21
C ASN A 205 -18.29 -6.56 0.25
N GLU A 206 -18.53 -6.60 1.56
CA GLU A 206 -19.88 -6.63 2.14
C GLU A 206 -20.48 -5.20 2.25
N VAL A 207 -19.69 -4.14 2.02
CA VAL A 207 -20.09 -2.73 2.09
C VAL A 207 -19.43 -1.94 0.97
N GLY A 208 -20.18 -1.04 0.32
CA GLY A 208 -19.64 -0.18 -0.75
C GLY A 208 -20.01 -0.62 -2.17
N ARG A 209 -20.89 -1.60 -2.29
CA ARG A 209 -21.28 -2.27 -3.54
C ARG A 209 -22.12 -1.34 -4.42
N VAL A 210 -21.86 -1.30 -5.73
CA VAL A 210 -22.51 -0.39 -6.70
C VAL A 210 -22.86 -1.01 -8.05
N GLU A 211 -22.48 -2.27 -8.32
CA GLU A 211 -22.74 -2.94 -9.60
C GLU A 211 -23.39 -4.34 -9.47
N VAL A 212 -23.11 -5.09 -8.39
CA VAL A 212 -23.50 -6.50 -8.23
C VAL A 212 -24.26 -6.72 -6.93
N ASP A 213 -25.49 -7.21 -7.03
CA ASP A 213 -26.33 -7.51 -5.89
C ASP A 213 -25.69 -8.52 -4.92
N PRO A 214 -25.91 -8.39 -3.60
CA PRO A 214 -26.79 -7.40 -2.94
C PRO A 214 -26.17 -5.99 -2.81
N MET A 215 -26.83 -4.96 -3.34
CA MET A 215 -26.35 -3.57 -3.23
C MET A 215 -27.16 -2.70 -2.22
N PRO A 216 -26.54 -1.66 -1.60
CA PRO A 216 -25.12 -1.34 -1.58
C PRO A 216 -24.35 -2.04 -0.44
N ILE A 217 -25.04 -2.85 0.36
CA ILE A 217 -24.54 -3.53 1.56
C ILE A 217 -25.10 -4.95 1.58
N ASP A 218 -24.22 -5.94 1.72
CA ASP A 218 -24.61 -7.34 1.93
C ASP A 218 -25.29 -7.50 3.30
N PRO A 219 -26.43 -8.22 3.38
CA PRO A 219 -27.08 -8.50 4.66
C PRO A 219 -26.17 -9.09 5.73
N ASP A 220 -25.13 -9.86 5.36
CA ASP A 220 -24.19 -10.46 6.30
C ASP A 220 -23.39 -9.41 7.10
N PHE A 221 -23.17 -8.21 6.56
CA PHE A 221 -22.45 -7.14 7.28
C PHE A 221 -23.15 -6.79 8.60
N ARG A 222 -24.48 -6.86 8.62
CA ARG A 222 -25.31 -6.54 9.78
C ARG A 222 -25.15 -7.55 10.93
N VAL A 223 -24.66 -8.76 10.62
CA VAL A 223 -24.49 -9.87 11.57
C VAL A 223 -23.01 -10.10 11.90
N THR A 224 -22.13 -10.03 10.91
CA THR A 224 -20.71 -10.38 11.03
C THR A 224 -19.81 -9.17 11.29
N HIS A 225 -20.24 -7.99 10.87
CA HIS A 225 -19.46 -6.75 10.81
C HIS A 225 -18.14 -6.87 10.04
N ARG A 226 -18.03 -7.83 9.11
CA ARG A 226 -16.96 -7.90 8.11
C ARG A 226 -17.30 -6.94 6.98
N TYR A 227 -16.41 -6.05 6.57
CA TYR A 227 -16.69 -5.21 5.39
C TYR A 227 -15.97 -5.69 4.13
N TRP A 228 -14.91 -6.49 4.28
CA TRP A 228 -14.13 -7.04 3.18
C TRP A 228 -13.65 -8.46 3.49
N LEU A 229 -13.76 -9.33 2.50
CA LEU A 229 -13.27 -10.70 2.47
C LEU A 229 -12.21 -10.81 1.39
N PHE A 230 -11.14 -11.56 1.65
CA PHE A 230 -10.02 -11.75 0.74
C PHE A 230 -9.58 -13.22 0.68
N ALA A 231 -9.16 -13.67 -0.49
CA ALA A 231 -8.67 -15.01 -0.75
C ALA A 231 -7.48 -15.00 -1.71
N LEU A 232 -6.48 -15.81 -1.39
CA LEU A 232 -5.38 -16.16 -2.28
C LEU A 232 -5.18 -17.68 -2.22
N TYR A 233 -5.83 -18.40 -3.14
CA TYR A 233 -5.73 -19.86 -3.26
C TYR A 233 -6.28 -20.35 -4.62
N PRO A 234 -6.01 -21.60 -5.02
CA PRO A 234 -4.87 -22.39 -4.58
C PRO A 234 -3.59 -21.85 -5.23
N ILE A 235 -2.49 -21.91 -4.51
CA ILE A 235 -1.15 -21.81 -5.12
C ILE A 235 -0.98 -23.03 -6.02
N MET A 236 -0.54 -22.84 -7.27
CA MET A 236 -0.40 -23.88 -8.29
C MET A 236 1.07 -24.26 -8.54
N ALA A 237 1.96 -23.28 -8.38
CA ALA A 237 3.42 -23.41 -8.42
C ALA A 237 4.05 -22.56 -7.29
N PRO A 238 5.24 -22.94 -6.78
CA PRO A 238 6.00 -24.15 -7.11
C PRO A 238 5.34 -25.41 -6.51
N ALA A 239 5.84 -26.59 -6.86
CA ALA A 239 5.18 -27.87 -6.54
C ALA A 239 5.04 -28.13 -5.04
N GLU A 240 5.97 -27.61 -4.24
CA GLU A 240 6.06 -27.72 -2.78
C GLU A 240 4.98 -26.91 -2.06
N LEU A 241 4.41 -25.89 -2.73
CA LEU A 241 3.34 -25.04 -2.24
C LEU A 241 1.99 -25.35 -2.90
N ARG A 242 1.93 -26.30 -3.85
CA ARG A 242 0.72 -26.59 -4.62
C ARG A 242 -0.45 -27.01 -3.73
N GLY A 243 -1.58 -26.32 -3.89
CA GLY A 243 -2.78 -26.47 -3.11
C GLY A 243 -2.81 -25.61 -1.84
N ALA A 244 -1.70 -24.98 -1.43
CA ALA A 244 -1.70 -24.06 -0.30
C ALA A 244 -2.42 -22.75 -0.63
N GLY A 245 -2.70 -21.95 0.40
CA GLY A 245 -3.33 -20.65 0.25
C GLY A 245 -3.86 -20.10 1.55
N PHE A 246 -4.46 -18.93 1.50
CA PHE A 246 -5.05 -18.28 2.67
C PHE A 246 -6.30 -17.47 2.35
N ILE A 247 -7.06 -17.16 3.41
CA ILE A 247 -8.17 -16.21 3.39
C ILE A 247 -8.05 -15.24 4.58
N ARG A 248 -8.58 -14.03 4.41
CA ARG A 248 -8.57 -12.94 5.41
C ARG A 248 -9.95 -12.29 5.47
N TYR A 249 -10.50 -12.12 6.66
CA TYR A 249 -11.72 -11.34 6.90
C TYR A 249 -11.36 -10.06 7.65
N ARG A 250 -11.79 -8.91 7.13
CA ARG A 250 -11.57 -7.60 7.74
C ARG A 250 -12.84 -7.04 8.35
N TYR A 251 -12.72 -6.58 9.60
CA TYR A 251 -13.84 -6.15 10.42
C TYR A 251 -13.91 -4.64 10.57
N ALA A 252 -15.13 -4.08 10.54
CA ALA A 252 -15.38 -2.65 10.77
C ALA A 252 -15.18 -2.21 12.23
N ASN A 253 -14.96 -3.15 13.16
CA ASN A 253 -14.59 -2.82 14.53
C ASN A 253 -13.08 -2.50 14.58
N PRO A 254 -12.66 -1.28 14.94
CA PRO A 254 -11.24 -0.91 14.95
C PRO A 254 -10.42 -1.80 15.89
N ARG A 255 -11.00 -2.26 17.01
CA ARG A 255 -10.32 -3.07 18.04
C ARG A 255 -10.33 -4.59 17.78
N ARG A 256 -10.92 -5.04 16.66
CA ARG A 256 -10.91 -6.45 16.27
C ARG A 256 -9.83 -6.68 15.20
N PRO A 257 -8.77 -7.47 15.48
CA PRO A 257 -7.83 -7.94 14.46
C PRO A 257 -8.52 -8.58 13.26
N ASP A 258 -7.88 -8.56 12.10
CA ASP A 258 -8.33 -9.33 10.95
C ASP A 258 -8.24 -10.83 11.28
N ASP A 259 -9.28 -11.61 10.93
CA ASP A 259 -9.22 -13.06 11.09
C ASP A 259 -8.58 -13.66 9.82
N VAL A 260 -7.39 -14.26 9.97
CA VAL A 260 -6.64 -14.87 8.86
C VAL A 260 -6.49 -16.37 9.07
N TRP A 261 -6.71 -17.16 8.01
CA TRP A 261 -6.48 -18.60 8.01
C TRP A 261 -5.68 -19.03 6.78
N SER A 262 -4.68 -19.89 6.98
CA SER A 262 -3.99 -20.60 5.89
C SER A 262 -4.36 -22.08 5.86
N TRP A 263 -4.32 -22.66 4.66
CA TRP A 263 -4.37 -24.10 4.42
C TRP A 263 -2.97 -24.60 4.01
N ASN A 264 -2.46 -25.59 4.73
CA ASN A 264 -1.26 -26.33 4.33
C ASN A 264 -1.67 -27.73 3.84
N PRO A 265 -1.46 -28.07 2.55
CA PRO A 265 -1.83 -29.37 1.97
C PRO A 265 -0.95 -30.52 2.50
N GLY A 266 0.36 -30.30 2.68
CA GLY A 266 1.29 -31.30 3.23
C GLY A 266 0.99 -31.67 4.69
N ALA A 267 0.55 -30.70 5.50
CA ALA A 267 0.09 -30.93 6.87
C ALA A 267 -1.39 -31.34 6.96
N ARG A 268 -2.15 -31.21 5.86
CA ARG A 268 -3.63 -31.33 5.77
C ARG A 268 -4.36 -30.59 6.88
N ARG A 269 -3.96 -29.35 7.19
CA ARG A 269 -4.51 -28.55 8.29
C ARG A 269 -4.77 -27.11 7.88
N VAL A 270 -5.94 -26.62 8.26
CA VAL A 270 -6.22 -25.19 8.36
C VAL A 270 -5.57 -24.67 9.65
N ARG A 271 -4.91 -23.52 9.60
CA ARG A 271 -4.34 -22.82 10.76
C ARG A 271 -4.86 -21.39 10.79
N ARG A 272 -5.26 -20.91 11.96
CA ARG A 272 -5.47 -19.47 12.18
C ARG A 272 -4.10 -18.83 12.39
N LEU A 273 -3.85 -17.71 11.72
CA LEU A 273 -2.61 -16.95 11.81
C LEU A 273 -2.80 -15.68 12.66
N ASN A 274 -1.68 -15.07 13.04
CA ASN A 274 -1.68 -13.75 13.65
C ASN A 274 -1.68 -12.70 12.53
N ASP A 275 -2.44 -11.62 12.70
CA ASP A 275 -2.56 -10.52 11.76
C ASP A 275 -1.23 -9.80 11.51
N SER A 276 -0.32 -9.72 12.49
CA SER A 276 1.02 -9.15 12.29
C SER A 276 1.87 -9.94 11.27
N MET A 277 1.51 -11.19 10.97
CA MET A 277 2.17 -11.98 9.94
C MET A 277 1.86 -11.44 8.53
N MET A 278 0.83 -10.60 8.35
CA MET A 278 0.53 -10.00 7.03
C MET A 278 1.58 -8.97 6.59
N THR A 279 2.50 -8.59 7.49
CA THR A 279 3.61 -7.65 7.23
C THR A 279 4.93 -8.35 6.86
N ASP A 280 4.90 -9.68 6.72
CA ASP A 280 6.02 -10.52 6.32
C ASP A 280 5.68 -11.21 4.98
N ALA A 281 6.70 -11.54 4.20
CA ALA A 281 6.51 -12.17 2.89
C ALA A 281 5.73 -13.49 3.01
N VAL A 282 5.08 -13.93 1.92
CA VAL A 282 4.17 -15.11 1.88
C VAL A 282 4.73 -16.38 2.55
N THR A 283 6.05 -16.51 2.57
CA THR A 283 6.80 -17.62 3.17
C THR A 283 7.13 -17.39 4.64
N GLY A 284 7.67 -16.21 5.01
CA GLY A 284 7.94 -15.83 6.40
C GLY A 284 6.68 -15.73 7.26
N SER A 285 5.61 -15.18 6.68
CA SER A 285 4.24 -15.15 7.23
C SER A 285 3.57 -16.52 7.40
N GLY A 286 4.17 -17.60 6.88
CA GLY A 286 3.62 -18.95 6.97
C GLY A 286 2.30 -19.14 6.21
N LEU A 287 1.95 -18.24 5.29
CA LEU A 287 0.71 -18.27 4.51
C LEU A 287 0.70 -19.41 3.49
N ALA A 288 1.85 -19.68 2.86
CA ALA A 288 2.04 -20.88 2.06
C ALA A 288 2.30 -22.16 2.90
N GLY A 289 2.27 -22.04 4.23
CA GLY A 289 2.17 -23.15 5.17
C GLY A 289 3.42 -24.01 5.40
N SER A 290 4.36 -24.10 4.46
CA SER A 290 5.56 -24.95 4.56
C SER A 290 6.84 -24.11 4.77
N GLY A 291 7.86 -24.74 5.37
CA GLY A 291 9.20 -24.14 5.54
C GLY A 291 10.04 -24.13 4.25
N GLY A 292 9.40 -23.90 3.10
CA GLY A 292 10.07 -23.72 1.83
C GLY A 292 10.66 -22.32 1.76
N GLY A 293 11.97 -22.22 1.52
CA GLY A 293 12.70 -20.96 1.41
C GLY A 293 12.45 -20.23 0.09
N ASN A 294 11.19 -20.09 -0.32
CA ASN A 294 10.82 -19.25 -1.44
C ASN A 294 11.08 -17.78 -1.09
N ILE A 295 11.66 -17.08 -2.06
CA ILE A 295 12.32 -15.77 -1.91
C ILE A 295 11.49 -14.61 -2.47
N VAL A 296 10.17 -14.79 -2.54
CA VAL A 296 9.24 -13.70 -2.89
C VAL A 296 9.31 -12.58 -1.87
N THR A 297 9.28 -11.34 -2.36
CA THR A 297 9.47 -10.11 -1.58
C THR A 297 8.17 -9.38 -1.25
N PHE A 298 7.03 -9.82 -1.77
CA PHE A 298 5.71 -9.29 -1.41
C PHE A 298 5.21 -9.87 -0.09
N ASP A 299 4.74 -8.99 0.80
CA ASP A 299 3.87 -9.32 1.93
C ASP A 299 2.39 -8.97 1.66
N PRO A 300 1.43 -9.64 2.33
CA PRO A 300 0.00 -9.42 2.12
C PRO A 300 -0.56 -8.03 2.44
N ASP A 301 0.09 -7.25 3.30
CA ASP A 301 -0.32 -5.87 3.57
C ASP A 301 0.13 -4.89 2.46
N HIS A 302 0.88 -5.37 1.45
CA HIS A 302 1.17 -4.67 0.19
C HIS A 302 0.54 -5.36 -1.04
N TYR A 303 -0.50 -6.17 -0.85
CA TYR A 303 -1.26 -6.79 -1.94
C TYR A 303 -2.31 -5.86 -2.54
N SER A 304 -2.17 -5.57 -3.84
CA SER A 304 -2.90 -4.50 -4.55
C SER A 304 -2.68 -3.12 -3.90
N GLY A 305 -1.43 -2.80 -3.56
CA GLY A 305 -1.09 -1.61 -2.80
C GLY A 305 -1.28 -1.81 -1.30
N PHE A 306 -1.22 -0.71 -0.55
CA PHE A 306 -1.33 -0.70 0.90
C PHE A 306 -2.67 -1.23 1.39
N ASN A 307 -2.64 -2.49 1.80
CA ASN A 307 -3.77 -3.30 2.23
C ASN A 307 -3.63 -3.73 3.69
N ALA A 308 -2.88 -2.97 4.48
CA ALA A 308 -2.93 -3.08 5.93
C ALA A 308 -4.28 -2.60 6.47
N LYS A 309 -4.64 -3.03 7.68
CA LYS A 309 -5.84 -2.52 8.35
C LYS A 309 -5.60 -1.06 8.79
N VAL A 310 -6.53 -0.16 8.45
CA VAL A 310 -6.34 1.30 8.61
C VAL A 310 -6.06 1.68 10.07
N GLU A 311 -6.81 1.12 11.01
CA GLU A 311 -6.77 1.58 12.41
C GLU A 311 -5.51 1.14 13.17
N ASP A 312 -4.79 0.16 12.64
CA ASP A 312 -3.53 -0.37 13.18
C ASP A 312 -2.31 0.54 12.93
N TYR A 313 -2.50 1.63 12.17
CA TYR A 313 -1.44 2.58 11.84
C TYR A 313 -1.82 4.00 12.29
N ASN A 314 -0.82 4.88 12.40
CA ASN A 314 -1.01 6.33 12.43
C ASN A 314 -0.56 6.91 11.09
N TYR A 315 -1.34 7.84 10.55
CA TYR A 315 -1.05 8.47 9.27
C TYR A 315 -0.61 9.92 9.45
N ARG A 316 0.40 10.33 8.69
CA ARG A 316 0.88 11.71 8.62
C ARG A 316 0.94 12.16 7.17
N TYR A 317 0.27 13.26 6.87
CA TYR A 317 0.33 13.89 5.55
C TYR A 317 1.70 14.55 5.37
N LEU A 318 2.39 14.21 4.29
CA LEU A 318 3.69 14.79 3.93
C LEU A 318 3.57 15.85 2.81
N GLY A 319 2.34 16.12 2.35
CA GLY A 319 2.02 16.99 1.23
C GLY A 319 1.68 16.22 -0.04
N ASP A 320 1.29 16.97 -1.05
CA ASP A 320 1.02 16.54 -2.42
C ASP A 320 2.13 17.00 -3.37
N LYS A 321 2.34 16.26 -4.46
CA LYS A 321 3.32 16.60 -5.50
C LYS A 321 2.89 16.12 -6.89
N GLN A 322 3.37 16.86 -7.89
CA GLN A 322 3.39 16.38 -9.27
C GLN A 322 4.58 15.41 -9.44
N MET A 323 4.29 14.13 -9.62
CA MET A 323 5.27 13.04 -9.68
C MET A 323 4.97 12.12 -10.86
N LEU A 324 5.97 11.42 -11.38
CA LEU A 324 5.76 10.41 -12.42
C LEU A 324 5.08 9.18 -11.83
N GLY A 325 4.13 8.63 -12.56
CA GLY A 325 3.44 7.38 -12.27
C GLY A 325 2.99 6.66 -13.54
N CYS A 326 2.59 5.40 -13.41
CA CYS A 326 2.20 4.55 -14.53
C CYS A 326 0.70 4.17 -14.39
N VAL A 327 -0.17 4.92 -15.06
CA VAL A 327 -1.64 4.68 -15.04
C VAL A 327 -2.26 4.47 -16.43
N HIS A 328 -1.51 4.77 -17.49
CA HIS A 328 -1.81 4.39 -18.88
C HIS A 328 -0.75 3.44 -19.45
N ALA A 329 -0.42 2.37 -18.72
CA ALA A 329 0.43 1.29 -19.23
C ALA A 329 -0.13 0.71 -20.54
N ILE A 330 0.73 0.32 -21.48
CA ILE A 330 0.35 -0.14 -22.82
C ILE A 330 0.30 -1.66 -22.97
N HIS A 331 1.20 -2.40 -22.34
CA HIS A 331 1.34 -3.85 -22.49
C HIS A 331 0.51 -4.62 -21.46
N SER A 332 -0.41 -5.45 -21.91
CA SER A 332 -1.15 -6.40 -21.08
C SER A 332 -1.29 -7.70 -21.88
N PRO A 333 -0.58 -8.81 -21.53
CA PRO A 333 0.36 -8.98 -20.41
C PRO A 333 1.53 -8.00 -20.41
N GLU A 334 2.08 -7.72 -19.23
CA GLU A 334 3.23 -6.83 -19.06
C GLU A 334 4.55 -7.41 -19.63
N VAL A 335 5.44 -6.50 -20.05
CA VAL A 335 6.74 -6.86 -20.65
C VAL A 335 7.86 -6.79 -19.60
N THR A 336 8.42 -7.94 -19.26
CA THR A 336 9.62 -8.10 -18.41
C THR A 336 10.74 -7.17 -18.86
N CYS A 337 11.24 -6.33 -17.95
CA CYS A 337 12.27 -5.36 -18.25
C CYS A 337 13.61 -6.07 -18.58
N PRO A 338 14.17 -5.91 -19.79
CA PRO A 338 15.38 -6.64 -20.20
C PRO A 338 16.67 -6.08 -19.59
N THR A 339 16.60 -4.91 -18.93
CA THR A 339 17.77 -4.13 -18.50
C THR A 339 17.99 -4.07 -16.99
N ASP A 340 17.12 -4.66 -16.17
CA ASP A 340 17.22 -4.63 -14.70
C ASP A 340 17.26 -6.02 -14.04
N GLY A 341 17.48 -7.09 -14.82
CA GLY A 341 17.39 -8.47 -14.33
C GLY A 341 15.99 -9.08 -14.36
N GLY A 342 14.99 -8.36 -14.89
CA GLY A 342 13.57 -8.76 -15.01
C GLY A 342 12.65 -8.18 -13.92
N ALA A 343 13.24 -7.50 -12.94
CA ALA A 343 12.67 -7.04 -11.68
C ALA A 343 11.60 -5.92 -11.80
N SER A 344 11.10 -5.64 -13.00
CA SER A 344 10.05 -4.65 -13.30
C SER A 344 9.45 -4.88 -14.69
N ALA A 345 8.38 -4.16 -15.02
CA ALA A 345 7.91 -4.01 -16.39
C ALA A 345 8.52 -2.77 -17.07
N CYS A 346 9.19 -2.95 -18.22
CA CYS A 346 9.75 -1.85 -18.98
C CYS A 346 10.00 -2.17 -20.47
N PRO A 347 9.99 -1.17 -21.37
CA PRO A 347 9.65 0.24 -21.13
C PRO A 347 8.14 0.47 -21.11
N GLU A 348 7.63 1.04 -20.02
CA GLU A 348 6.22 1.46 -19.93
C GLU A 348 6.03 2.98 -19.94
N ASN A 349 4.78 3.41 -20.15
CA ASN A 349 4.33 4.79 -20.07
C ASN A 349 4.41 5.31 -18.63
N TRP A 350 5.20 6.36 -18.43
CA TRP A 350 5.19 7.14 -17.19
C TRP A 350 4.74 8.56 -17.51
N GLU A 351 3.80 9.08 -16.73
CA GLU A 351 3.20 10.38 -16.93
C GLU A 351 3.17 11.17 -15.62
N ILE A 352 3.12 12.50 -15.70
CA ILE A 352 3.05 13.34 -14.51
C ILE A 352 1.62 13.27 -13.93
N ARG A 353 1.54 12.87 -12.68
CA ARG A 353 0.34 12.64 -11.88
C ARG A 353 0.40 13.47 -10.60
N HIS A 354 -0.75 13.90 -10.10
CA HIS A 354 -0.87 14.54 -8.80
C HIS A 354 -1.02 13.44 -7.73
N LEU A 355 0.02 13.27 -6.90
CA LEU A 355 0.08 12.24 -5.88
C LEU A 355 0.02 12.84 -4.47
N TYR A 356 -0.83 12.30 -3.62
CA TYR A 356 -0.80 12.51 -2.17
C TYR A 356 0.29 11.65 -1.54
N ILE A 357 1.11 12.24 -0.67
CA ILE A 357 2.18 11.53 0.03
C ILE A 357 1.78 11.35 1.51
N VAL A 358 1.60 10.10 1.93
CA VAL A 358 1.19 9.75 3.30
C VAL A 358 2.21 8.82 3.94
N GLU A 359 2.67 9.15 5.13
CA GLU A 359 3.46 8.24 5.97
C GLU A 359 2.54 7.43 6.88
N ALA A 360 2.58 6.10 6.75
CA ALA A 360 1.94 5.14 7.64
C ALA A 360 2.95 4.61 8.66
N THR A 361 2.64 4.72 9.95
CA THR A 361 3.48 4.21 11.05
C THR A 361 2.72 3.19 11.90
N PRO A 362 3.24 1.97 12.14
CA PRO A 362 2.57 0.97 12.97
C PRO A 362 2.24 1.50 14.37
N ARG A 363 1.00 1.30 14.82
CA ARG A 363 0.54 1.79 16.14
C ARG A 363 1.05 0.85 17.25
N PRO A 364 1.81 1.35 18.24
CA PRO A 364 2.34 0.52 19.31
C PRO A 364 1.24 -0.23 20.08
N GLY A 365 1.42 -1.55 20.23
CA GLY A 365 0.49 -2.41 20.95
C GLY A 365 -0.77 -2.83 20.17
N TRP A 366 -0.92 -2.41 18.91
CA TRP A 366 -1.99 -2.87 18.02
C TRP A 366 -1.42 -3.91 17.04
N ILE A 367 -0.47 -3.49 16.19
CA ILE A 367 0.20 -4.37 15.23
C ILE A 367 1.71 -4.44 15.50
N ARG A 368 2.32 -5.60 15.24
CA ARG A 368 3.78 -5.81 15.31
C ARG A 368 4.36 -5.98 13.91
N SER A 369 4.34 -4.91 13.14
CA SER A 369 4.92 -4.86 11.79
C SER A 369 6.45 -5.06 11.80
N LEU A 370 6.97 -5.65 10.71
CA LEU A 370 8.42 -5.70 10.43
C LEU A 370 8.96 -4.32 10.02
N GLN A 371 8.23 -3.64 9.13
CA GLN A 371 8.49 -2.27 8.68
C GLN A 371 8.36 -1.30 9.87
N SER A 372 9.22 -0.27 9.94
CA SER A 372 9.07 0.81 10.92
C SER A 372 8.06 1.87 10.46
N LYS A 373 7.91 2.01 9.14
CA LYS A 373 6.94 2.85 8.45
C LYS A 373 6.90 2.52 6.95
N THR A 374 5.82 2.92 6.29
CA THR A 374 5.69 2.92 4.82
C THR A 374 5.30 4.32 4.35
N ILE A 375 5.90 4.79 3.26
CA ILE A 375 5.51 6.03 2.57
C ILE A 375 4.71 5.66 1.33
N LEU A 376 3.49 6.17 1.26
CA LEU A 376 2.48 5.86 0.25
C LEU A 376 2.36 7.04 -0.72
N TYR A 377 2.35 6.74 -2.02
CA TYR A 377 2.26 7.74 -3.09
C TYR A 377 0.97 7.49 -3.89
N ILE A 378 -0.13 8.06 -3.42
CA ILE A 378 -1.51 7.74 -3.84
C ILE A 378 -1.96 8.72 -4.92
N ASP A 379 -2.35 8.20 -6.08
CA ASP A 379 -2.88 9.01 -7.18
C ASP A 379 -4.22 9.65 -6.82
N SER A 380 -4.39 10.94 -7.11
CA SER A 380 -5.59 11.67 -6.73
C SER A 380 -6.83 11.44 -7.61
N GLU A 381 -6.69 10.79 -8.77
CA GLU A 381 -7.82 10.41 -9.63
C GLU A 381 -8.18 8.93 -9.41
N ALA A 382 -7.20 8.03 -9.43
CA ALA A 382 -7.38 6.58 -9.25
C ALA A 382 -7.52 6.13 -7.78
N TRP A 383 -7.07 6.94 -6.81
CA TRP A 383 -6.99 6.56 -5.38
C TRP A 383 -6.21 5.27 -5.10
N PHE A 384 -5.28 4.95 -6.00
CA PHE A 384 -4.40 3.80 -5.92
C PHE A 384 -2.94 4.25 -5.63
N PRO A 385 -2.20 3.60 -4.72
CA PRO A 385 -0.78 3.88 -4.51
C PRO A 385 0.03 3.38 -5.70
N LEU A 386 0.61 4.27 -6.49
CA LEU A 386 1.36 3.87 -7.68
C LEU A 386 2.71 3.23 -7.30
N TYR A 387 3.23 3.60 -6.13
CA TYR A 387 4.39 2.99 -5.51
C TYR A 387 4.42 3.29 -4.01
N GLU A 388 5.18 2.48 -3.28
CA GLU A 388 5.30 2.52 -1.83
C GLU A 388 6.73 2.25 -1.40
N ASP A 389 7.22 2.99 -0.42
CA ASP A 389 8.57 2.88 0.12
C ASP A 389 8.50 2.49 1.60
N ALA A 390 8.85 1.24 1.91
CA ALA A 390 8.85 0.69 3.26
C ALA A 390 10.26 0.75 3.88
N TYR A 391 10.33 1.10 5.16
CA TYR A 391 11.59 1.37 5.87
C TYR A 391 11.84 0.37 7.01
N ASP A 392 13.10 0.04 7.24
CA ASP A 392 13.51 -0.81 8.37
C ASP A 392 13.53 -0.03 9.71
N ARG A 393 13.89 -0.73 10.79
CA ARG A 393 13.96 -0.16 12.16
C ARG A 393 15.16 0.77 12.38
N GLN A 394 16.08 0.83 11.43
CA GLN A 394 17.23 1.73 11.36
C GLN A 394 16.92 2.97 10.50
N GLY A 395 15.69 3.08 9.98
CA GLY A 395 15.24 4.19 9.15
C GLY A 395 15.82 4.18 7.72
N GLN A 396 16.40 3.07 7.28
CA GLN A 396 16.84 2.90 5.89
C GLN A 396 15.68 2.40 5.04
N LEU A 397 15.69 2.72 3.74
CA LEU A 397 14.76 2.11 2.80
C LEU A 397 15.04 0.59 2.75
N TRP A 398 13.99 -0.21 2.87
CA TRP A 398 14.07 -1.67 2.87
C TRP A 398 13.38 -2.26 1.66
N GLN A 399 12.09 -1.98 1.45
CA GLN A 399 11.35 -2.47 0.30
C GLN A 399 10.78 -1.30 -0.52
N ASN A 400 10.74 -1.47 -1.83
CA ASN A 400 9.96 -0.65 -2.75
C ASN A 400 8.92 -1.51 -3.46
N HIS A 401 7.70 -1.00 -3.53
CA HIS A 401 6.62 -1.55 -4.34
C HIS A 401 6.30 -0.61 -5.49
N ILE A 402 6.02 -1.15 -6.68
CA ILE A 402 5.54 -0.40 -7.86
C ILE A 402 4.35 -1.16 -8.46
N TYR A 403 3.32 -0.43 -8.86
CA TYR A 403 2.15 -0.98 -9.53
C TYR A 403 1.95 -0.30 -10.89
N TRP A 404 1.77 -1.11 -11.94
CA TRP A 404 1.50 -0.65 -13.29
C TRP A 404 0.00 -0.73 -13.53
N LEU A 405 -0.63 0.43 -13.68
CA LEU A 405 -2.07 0.53 -13.93
C LEU A 405 -2.35 0.85 -15.40
N THR A 406 -3.51 0.41 -15.88
CA THR A 406 -4.09 0.86 -17.15
C THR A 406 -5.56 1.20 -16.98
N TYR A 407 -6.04 2.16 -17.75
CA TYR A 407 -7.42 2.67 -17.68
C TYR A 407 -8.18 2.43 -19.00
N ARG A 408 -9.03 1.40 -19.03
CA ARG A 408 -9.63 0.81 -20.25
C ARG A 408 -10.99 0.18 -20.00
N ASP A 409 -11.70 -0.21 -21.05
CA ASP A 409 -12.96 -0.97 -20.99
C ASP A 409 -12.75 -2.49 -20.82
N ARG A 410 -11.50 -2.95 -20.67
CA ARG A 410 -11.10 -4.37 -20.62
C ARG A 410 -9.67 -4.53 -20.07
N PRO A 411 -9.32 -5.67 -19.43
CA PRO A 411 -8.00 -5.87 -18.83
C PRO A 411 -6.91 -6.19 -19.86
N VAL A 412 -7.25 -6.91 -20.94
CA VAL A 412 -6.37 -7.24 -22.07
C VAL A 412 -7.01 -6.79 -23.39
N PRO A 413 -6.23 -6.36 -24.41
CA PRO A 413 -6.78 -5.87 -25.67
C PRO A 413 -7.70 -6.87 -26.40
N ASP A 414 -7.42 -8.16 -26.29
CA ASP A 414 -8.13 -9.28 -26.95
C ASP A 414 -9.25 -9.92 -26.10
N ALA A 415 -9.64 -9.28 -24.98
CA ALA A 415 -10.69 -9.78 -24.08
C ALA A 415 -12.04 -9.97 -24.79
N ARG A 416 -12.77 -11.01 -24.38
CA ARG A 416 -14.06 -11.45 -24.93
C ARG A 416 -15.17 -11.55 -23.88
N ILE A 417 -14.83 -11.70 -22.60
CA ILE A 417 -15.78 -11.87 -21.49
C ILE A 417 -15.77 -10.62 -20.59
N ALA A 418 -14.59 -10.25 -20.07
CA ALA A 418 -14.36 -9.09 -19.21
C ALA A 418 -14.30 -7.79 -20.03
N ILE A 419 -15.41 -7.46 -20.69
CA ILE A 419 -15.63 -6.19 -21.40
C ILE A 419 -16.68 -5.39 -20.63
N TYR A 420 -16.30 -4.21 -20.18
CA TYR A 420 -17.09 -3.37 -19.29
C TYR A 420 -17.78 -2.23 -20.05
N PRO A 421 -18.99 -1.79 -19.64
CA PRO A 421 -19.74 -0.75 -20.35
C PRO A 421 -19.13 0.66 -20.23
N PHE A 422 -18.09 0.82 -19.41
CA PHE A 422 -17.32 2.03 -19.21
C PHE A 422 -15.87 1.66 -18.86
N LYS A 423 -14.95 2.61 -18.99
CA LYS A 423 -13.56 2.40 -18.61
C LYS A 423 -13.41 2.29 -17.09
N ARG A 424 -12.53 1.40 -16.65
CA ARG A 424 -12.11 1.23 -15.26
C ARG A 424 -10.60 0.98 -15.19
N GLU A 425 -10.07 1.06 -13.99
CA GLU A 425 -8.67 0.76 -13.69
C GLU A 425 -8.43 -0.75 -13.69
N PHE A 426 -7.21 -1.17 -14.05
CA PHE A 426 -6.70 -2.52 -13.84
C PHE A 426 -5.23 -2.42 -13.43
N VAL A 427 -4.81 -3.19 -12.43
CA VAL A 427 -3.38 -3.40 -12.14
C VAL A 427 -2.90 -4.54 -13.05
N ILE A 428 -2.02 -4.25 -14.01
CA ILE A 428 -1.57 -5.23 -15.01
C ILE A 428 -0.17 -5.79 -14.72
N GLY A 429 0.57 -5.14 -13.83
CA GLY A 429 1.80 -5.65 -13.24
C GLY A 429 2.06 -5.05 -11.87
N ALA A 430 2.83 -5.76 -11.05
CA ALA A 430 3.27 -5.27 -9.74
C ALA A 430 4.65 -5.81 -9.41
N ALA A 431 5.53 -4.97 -8.86
CA ALA A 431 6.86 -5.38 -8.43
C ALA A 431 7.06 -5.07 -6.94
N ALA A 432 7.58 -6.03 -6.18
CA ALA A 432 8.20 -5.82 -4.88
C ALA A 432 9.72 -5.94 -5.03
N THR A 433 10.48 -5.19 -4.24
CA THR A 433 11.96 -5.21 -4.29
C THR A 433 12.54 -4.86 -2.95
N ASP A 434 13.28 -5.78 -2.36
CA ASP A 434 14.19 -5.52 -1.24
C ASP A 434 15.44 -4.82 -1.78
N VAL A 435 15.52 -3.51 -1.55
CA VAL A 435 16.60 -2.65 -2.07
C VAL A 435 17.93 -2.84 -1.31
N GLN A 436 17.92 -3.58 -0.20
CA GLN A 436 19.11 -3.87 0.61
C GLN A 436 19.79 -5.15 0.14
N THR A 437 19.00 -6.17 -0.21
CA THR A 437 19.52 -7.44 -0.73
C THR A 437 19.54 -7.52 -2.26
N GLY A 438 18.80 -6.67 -2.96
CA GLY A 438 18.60 -6.71 -4.42
C GLY A 438 17.71 -7.87 -4.89
N MET A 439 16.96 -8.48 -3.97
CA MET A 439 15.92 -9.45 -4.31
C MET A 439 14.67 -8.72 -4.78
N ALA A 440 14.04 -9.23 -5.83
CA ALA A 440 12.82 -8.67 -6.39
C ALA A 440 11.78 -9.76 -6.69
N THR A 441 10.54 -9.33 -6.86
CA THR A 441 9.46 -10.18 -7.34
C THR A 441 8.59 -9.38 -8.28
N MET A 442 8.52 -9.78 -9.55
CA MET A 442 7.65 -9.19 -10.56
C MET A 442 6.44 -10.09 -10.82
N CYS A 443 5.24 -9.56 -10.58
CA CYS A 443 3.96 -10.20 -10.81
C CYS A 443 3.29 -9.69 -12.08
N TYR A 444 2.79 -10.62 -12.91
CA TYR A 444 2.18 -10.37 -14.22
C TYR A 444 0.69 -10.69 -14.15
N LEU A 445 -0.17 -9.72 -14.51
CA LEU A 445 -1.62 -9.74 -14.28
C LEU A 445 -2.38 -9.38 -15.58
N PRO A 446 -2.39 -10.23 -16.65
CA PRO A 446 -2.26 -11.70 -16.66
C PRO A 446 -0.86 -12.28 -16.58
N SER A 447 -0.76 -13.53 -16.10
CA SER A 447 0.43 -14.34 -16.31
C SER A 447 0.69 -14.52 -17.81
N ARG A 448 1.96 -14.39 -18.20
CA ARG A 448 2.46 -14.65 -19.56
C ARG A 448 2.15 -16.08 -20.04
N ASN A 449 1.97 -17.03 -19.12
CA ASN A 449 1.71 -18.44 -19.39
C ASN A 449 0.29 -18.88 -18.99
N SER A 450 -0.61 -17.95 -18.65
CA SER A 450 -1.96 -18.27 -18.19
C SER A 450 -2.78 -19.05 -19.26
N PRO A 451 -3.56 -20.08 -18.86
CA PRO A 451 -4.58 -20.66 -19.74
C PRO A 451 -5.75 -19.69 -20.01
N GLU A 452 -5.97 -18.71 -19.13
CA GLU A 452 -7.06 -17.73 -19.16
C GLU A 452 -6.46 -16.32 -19.30
N ARG A 453 -6.53 -15.75 -20.50
CA ARG A 453 -5.81 -14.50 -20.83
C ARG A 453 -6.38 -13.25 -20.18
N GLU A 454 -7.67 -13.23 -19.89
CA GLU A 454 -8.37 -12.00 -19.45
C GLU A 454 -8.03 -11.63 -18.01
N CYS A 455 -7.86 -12.65 -17.16
CA CYS A 455 -7.33 -12.60 -15.80
C CYS A 455 -8.16 -11.81 -14.78
N TRP A 456 -8.54 -10.55 -15.05
CA TRP A 456 -9.35 -9.71 -14.16
C TRP A 456 -10.86 -9.78 -14.47
N TYR A 457 -11.61 -10.29 -13.51
CA TYR A 457 -13.07 -10.13 -13.42
C TYR A 457 -13.37 -9.21 -12.24
N ILE A 458 -13.94 -8.03 -12.50
CA ILE A 458 -14.17 -6.97 -11.50
C ILE A 458 -15.66 -6.59 -11.52
N ASN A 459 -16.33 -6.71 -10.39
CA ASN A 459 -17.76 -6.43 -10.23
C ASN A 459 -18.61 -7.20 -11.26
N MET A 460 -18.38 -8.51 -11.38
CA MET A 460 -19.11 -9.36 -12.33
C MET A 460 -19.88 -10.50 -11.63
N GLY A 461 -19.87 -10.56 -10.30
CA GLY A 461 -20.32 -11.74 -9.56
C GLY A 461 -19.44 -12.96 -9.83
N ALA A 462 -18.14 -12.75 -10.07
CA ALA A 462 -17.21 -13.81 -10.41
C ALA A 462 -16.88 -14.71 -9.21
N VAL A 463 -17.02 -14.16 -8.00
CA VAL A 463 -16.95 -14.83 -6.71
C VAL A 463 -18.06 -14.32 -5.80
N ASP A 464 -18.52 -15.18 -4.90
CA ASP A 464 -19.45 -14.86 -3.81
C ASP A 464 -18.79 -15.13 -2.45
N LYS A 465 -19.53 -14.89 -1.37
CA LYS A 465 -19.07 -15.10 0.01
C LYS A 465 -18.75 -16.55 0.37
N ASP A 466 -19.27 -17.56 -0.34
CA ASP A 466 -19.00 -18.97 -0.05
C ASP A 466 -17.61 -19.39 -0.54
N PHE A 467 -17.07 -18.67 -1.54
CA PHE A 467 -15.66 -18.73 -1.96
C PHE A 467 -14.72 -18.40 -0.78
N PHE A 468 -15.05 -17.38 0.02
CA PHE A 468 -14.20 -16.91 1.12
C PHE A 468 -14.37 -17.75 2.40
N THR A 469 -14.35 -19.08 2.29
CA THR A 469 -14.49 -19.98 3.44
C THR A 469 -13.29 -20.92 3.59
N THR A 470 -12.97 -21.28 4.84
CA THR A 470 -11.89 -22.26 5.12
C THR A 470 -12.18 -23.63 4.51
N ASN A 471 -13.45 -23.95 4.26
CA ASN A 471 -13.85 -25.15 3.55
C ASN A 471 -13.58 -25.04 2.03
N ALA A 472 -13.97 -23.94 1.38
CA ALA A 472 -13.70 -23.73 -0.05
C ALA A 472 -12.19 -23.74 -0.35
N MET A 473 -11.41 -22.96 0.42
CA MET A 473 -9.94 -22.97 0.35
C MET A 473 -9.35 -24.38 0.52
N ARG A 474 -9.83 -25.15 1.50
CA ARG A 474 -9.39 -26.53 1.72
C ARG A 474 -9.73 -27.41 0.52
N MET A 475 -10.96 -27.33 -0.01
CA MET A 475 -11.41 -28.18 -1.11
C MET A 475 -10.69 -27.86 -2.43
N ALA A 476 -10.33 -26.60 -2.67
CA ALA A 476 -9.51 -26.21 -3.81
C ALA A 476 -8.03 -26.63 -3.68
N GLY A 477 -7.59 -26.97 -2.46
CA GLY A 477 -6.23 -27.38 -2.14
C GLY A 477 -6.06 -28.87 -1.81
N LEU A 478 -7.01 -29.72 -2.20
CA LEU A 478 -7.00 -31.19 -2.06
C LEU A 478 -6.85 -31.87 -3.42
#